data_AF-A0A6S6TD16-F1
#
_entry.id   AF-A0A6S6TD16-F1
#
_cell.length_a   1.000
_cell.length_b   1.000
_cell.length_c   1.000
_cell.angle_alpha   90.00
_cell.angle_beta   90.00
_cell.angle_gamma   90.00
#
_symmetry.space_group_name_H-M   'P 1'
#
loop_
_entity.id
_entity.type
_entity.pdbx_description
1 polymer ?
#
loop_
_entity_poly.entity_id
_entity_poly.type
_entity_poly.pdbx_seq_one_letter_code
_entity_poly.pdbx_strand_id
1 'polypeptide(L)'
;MLINACLPLPGRTRLSLRTILLVVMLAILALPLLGLYFFRIYENELVRQTELELISQSAVLSATYRQYARRIHPDINNFGYIIHDSGLLPNSRRSYVDRQEIESRYTPITPTLDLVNQIHSPRSDPRPATTDIDPFSKRIAFEMASVMYDTQTVTLAGIRILDMNGVVVGGKEESGLSLAHVPEVKQALSGHYASMIRQRLSD
;
A
#
# COMPACT_ATOMS: atom_id res chain seq x y z
N MET A 1 24.46 -52.85 -43.50
CA MET A 1 24.98 -52.81 -42.12
C MET A 1 24.00 -52.02 -41.27
N LEU A 2 23.19 -52.68 -40.45
CA LEU A 2 22.25 -52.05 -39.51
C LEU A 2 22.87 -52.16 -38.12
N ILE A 3 23.19 -51.02 -37.51
CA ILE A 3 23.77 -50.93 -36.16
C ILE A 3 22.61 -51.00 -35.17
N ASN A 4 22.45 -52.14 -34.51
CA ASN A 4 21.54 -52.29 -33.38
C ASN A 4 22.15 -51.58 -32.16
N ALA A 5 21.71 -50.35 -31.88
CA ALA A 5 22.02 -49.65 -30.64
C ALA A 5 20.93 -49.94 -29.60
N CYS A 6 21.22 -50.84 -28.66
CA CYS A 6 20.37 -51.09 -27.50
C CYS A 6 20.82 -50.15 -26.35
N LEU A 7 19.98 -49.18 -25.99
CA LEU A 7 20.22 -48.28 -24.87
C LEU A 7 20.07 -49.04 -23.53
N PRO A 8 21.02 -48.92 -22.58
CA PRO A 8 20.89 -49.56 -21.28
C PRO A 8 19.80 -48.84 -20.46
N LEU A 9 18.68 -49.53 -20.23
CA LEU A 9 17.68 -49.07 -19.28
C LEU A 9 18.27 -49.21 -17.85
N PRO A 10 18.22 -48.16 -17.01
CA PRO A 10 18.78 -48.22 -15.67
C PRO A 10 18.09 -49.30 -14.84
N GLY A 11 18.89 -50.15 -14.20
CA GLY A 11 18.42 -51.29 -13.42
C GLY A 11 17.44 -50.89 -12.30
N ARG A 12 16.39 -51.68 -12.12
CA ARG A 12 15.33 -51.44 -11.11
C ARG A 12 15.91 -51.47 -9.70
N THR A 13 16.16 -50.30 -9.12
CA THR A 13 16.52 -50.13 -7.71
C THR A 13 15.36 -50.64 -6.84
N ARG A 14 15.57 -51.76 -6.12
CA ARG A 14 14.59 -52.28 -5.17
C ARG A 14 14.74 -51.55 -3.85
N LEU A 15 13.80 -50.65 -3.53
CA LEU A 15 13.74 -49.99 -2.23
C LEU A 15 13.35 -51.00 -1.15
N SER A 16 14.03 -50.95 0.00
CA SER A 16 13.65 -51.78 1.15
C SER A 16 12.29 -51.33 1.70
N LEU A 17 11.49 -52.25 2.24
CA LEU A 17 10.17 -51.93 2.84
C LEU A 17 10.29 -50.85 3.92
N ARG A 18 11.38 -50.87 4.71
CA ARG A 18 11.68 -49.86 5.73
C ARG A 18 11.86 -48.47 5.13
N THR A 19 12.53 -48.37 3.99
CA THR A 19 12.73 -47.10 3.27
C THR A 19 11.40 -46.55 2.77
N ILE A 20 10.54 -47.40 2.19
CA ILE A 20 9.23 -46.98 1.70
C ILE A 20 8.38 -46.46 2.87
N LEU A 21 8.32 -47.20 3.98
CA LEU A 21 7.54 -46.82 5.15
C LEU A 21 8.06 -45.53 5.79
N LEU A 22 9.39 -45.35 5.86
CA LEU A 22 10.01 -44.11 6.32
C LEU A 22 9.64 -42.93 5.43
N VAL A 23 9.73 -43.07 4.10
CA VAL A 23 9.37 -42.00 3.15
C VAL A 23 7.89 -41.63 3.28
N VAL A 24 7.00 -42.62 3.40
CA VAL A 24 5.56 -42.37 3.59
C VAL A 24 5.31 -41.65 4.92
N MET A 25 5.91 -42.11 6.02
CA MET A 25 5.77 -41.43 7.32
C MET A 25 6.31 -40.00 7.30
N LEU A 26 7.46 -39.78 6.66
CA LEU A 26 8.05 -38.44 6.52
C LEU A 26 7.16 -37.55 5.63
N ALA A 27 6.60 -38.08 4.55
CA ALA A 27 5.65 -37.36 3.71
C ALA A 27 4.38 -36.96 4.48
N ILE A 28 3.81 -37.87 5.28
CA ILE A 28 2.65 -37.60 6.14
C ILE A 28 2.99 -36.49 7.15
N LEU A 29 4.19 -36.51 7.73
CA LEU A 29 4.66 -35.49 8.67
C LEU A 29 4.93 -34.13 7.99
N ALA A 30 5.44 -34.13 6.76
CA ALA A 30 5.79 -32.93 6.02
C ALA A 30 4.55 -32.18 5.49
N LEU A 31 3.48 -32.91 5.16
CA LEU A 31 2.25 -32.36 4.59
C LEU A 31 1.66 -31.18 5.39
N PRO A 32 1.44 -31.27 6.72
CA PRO A 32 0.91 -30.14 7.49
C PRO A 32 1.87 -28.94 7.54
N LEU A 33 3.19 -29.17 7.62
CA LEU A 33 4.18 -28.09 7.63
C LEU A 33 4.19 -27.32 6.30
N LEU A 34 4.15 -28.06 5.19
CA LEU A 34 4.11 -27.48 3.86
C LEU A 34 2.81 -26.71 3.63
N GLY A 35 1.68 -27.25 4.12
CA GLY A 35 0.39 -26.56 4.11
C GLY A 35 0.47 -25.20 4.81
N LEU A 36 0.91 -25.17 6.07
CA LEU A 36 1.06 -23.91 6.82
C LEU A 36 1.98 -22.90 6.12
N TYR A 37 3.08 -23.37 5.52
CA TYR A 37 3.99 -22.51 4.76
C TYR A 37 3.31 -21.88 3.54
N PHE A 38 2.60 -22.68 2.73
CA PHE A 38 1.87 -22.17 1.57
C PHE A 38 0.75 -21.19 1.96
N PHE A 39 0.00 -21.47 3.03
CA PHE A 39 -1.03 -20.55 3.52
C PHE A 39 -0.42 -19.19 3.90
N ARG A 40 0.71 -19.18 4.61
CA ARG A 40 1.35 -17.94 5.03
C ARG A 40 1.84 -17.10 3.85
N ILE A 41 2.39 -17.74 2.81
CA ILE A 41 2.76 -17.04 1.58
C ILE A 41 1.53 -16.43 0.91
N TYR A 42 0.47 -17.22 0.78
CA TYR A 42 -0.75 -16.79 0.11
C TYR A 42 -1.42 -15.61 0.83
N GLU A 43 -1.53 -15.68 2.17
CA GLU A 43 -2.09 -14.59 2.97
C GLU A 43 -1.26 -13.30 2.85
N ASN A 44 0.07 -13.42 2.85
CA ASN A 44 0.96 -12.28 2.66
C ASN A 44 0.86 -11.66 1.26
N GLU A 45 0.73 -12.48 0.22
CA GLU A 45 0.53 -11.97 -1.14
C GLU A 45 -0.82 -11.27 -1.29
N LEU A 46 -1.88 -11.78 -0.66
CA LEU A 46 -3.18 -11.12 -0.67
C LEU A 46 -3.12 -9.73 -0.02
N VAL A 47 -2.42 -9.62 1.12
CA VAL A 47 -2.20 -8.33 1.79
C VAL A 47 -1.38 -7.39 0.90
N ARG A 48 -0.28 -7.87 0.32
CA ARG A 48 0.56 -7.07 -0.57
C ARG A 48 -0.18 -6.60 -1.82
N GLN A 49 -1.07 -7.43 -2.37
CA GLN A 49 -1.91 -7.09 -3.52
C GLN A 49 -2.94 -6.01 -3.15
N THR A 50 -3.59 -6.11 -1.99
CA THR A 50 -4.52 -5.07 -1.53
C THR A 50 -3.80 -3.74 -1.25
N GLU A 51 -2.59 -3.78 -0.69
CA GLU A 51 -1.78 -2.57 -0.51
C GLU A 51 -1.42 -1.92 -1.85
N LEU A 52 -0.99 -2.72 -2.85
CA LEU A 52 -0.72 -2.23 -4.20
C LEU A 52 -1.93 -1.55 -4.83
N GLU A 53 -3.11 -2.13 -4.65
CA GLU A 53 -4.35 -1.55 -5.16
C GLU A 53 -4.66 -0.21 -4.47
N LEU A 54 -4.55 -0.14 -3.14
CA LEU A 54 -4.76 1.10 -2.38
C LEU A 54 -3.71 2.18 -2.71
N ILE A 55 -2.46 1.78 -2.98
CA ILE A 55 -1.41 2.70 -3.49
C ILE A 55 -1.84 3.28 -4.83
N SER A 56 -2.30 2.46 -5.76
CA SER A 56 -2.75 2.92 -7.09
C SER A 56 -3.93 3.89 -7.00
N GLN A 57 -4.96 3.54 -6.22
CA GLN A 57 -6.14 4.37 -6.02
C GLN A 57 -5.79 5.71 -5.36
N SER A 58 -4.98 5.69 -4.29
CA SER A 58 -4.56 6.90 -3.59
C SER A 58 -3.64 7.78 -4.44
N ALA A 59 -2.82 7.21 -5.32
CA ALA A 59 -1.99 7.98 -6.26
C ALA A 59 -2.85 8.78 -7.24
N VAL A 60 -3.90 8.17 -7.81
CA VAL A 60 -4.84 8.84 -8.71
C VAL A 60 -5.63 9.94 -7.98
N LEU A 61 -6.14 9.65 -6.78
CA LEU A 61 -6.85 10.65 -5.97
C LEU A 61 -5.94 11.84 -5.60
N SER A 62 -4.68 11.56 -5.22
CA SER A 62 -3.70 12.60 -4.89
C SER A 62 -3.31 13.44 -6.11
N ALA A 63 -3.14 12.82 -7.28
CA ALA A 63 -2.88 13.55 -8.52
C ALA A 63 -4.07 14.45 -8.89
N THR A 64 -5.29 13.93 -8.75
CA THR A 64 -6.54 14.67 -8.97
C THR A 64 -6.65 15.85 -8.02
N TYR A 65 -6.40 15.64 -6.72
CA TYR A 65 -6.38 16.71 -5.73
C TYR A 65 -5.40 17.82 -6.11
N ARG A 66 -4.16 17.48 -6.50
CA ARG A 66 -3.15 18.45 -6.94
C ARG A 66 -3.60 19.23 -8.17
N GLN A 67 -4.32 18.59 -9.10
CA GLN A 67 -4.85 19.26 -10.28
C GLN A 67 -5.93 20.29 -9.92
N TYR A 68 -6.86 19.94 -9.02
CA TYR A 68 -7.84 20.90 -8.50
C TYR A 68 -7.16 22.01 -7.71
N ALA A 69 -6.15 21.71 -6.89
CA ALA A 69 -5.39 22.71 -6.14
C ALA A 69 -4.73 23.73 -7.07
N ARG A 70 -4.07 23.28 -8.15
CA ARG A 70 -3.47 24.17 -9.16
C ARG A 70 -4.49 25.05 -9.89
N ARG A 71 -5.72 24.56 -10.06
CA ARG A 71 -6.80 25.29 -10.75
C ARG A 71 -7.47 26.32 -9.85
N ILE A 72 -7.65 26.00 -8.56
CA ILE A 72 -8.45 26.79 -7.63
C ILE A 72 -7.58 27.78 -6.84
N HIS A 73 -6.35 27.38 -6.46
CA HIS A 73 -5.51 28.17 -5.57
C HIS A 73 -4.73 29.26 -6.35
N PRO A 74 -4.84 30.54 -5.98
CA PRO A 74 -4.20 31.64 -6.70
C PRO A 74 -2.66 31.66 -6.57
N ASP A 75 -2.12 31.15 -5.46
CA ASP A 75 -0.67 31.01 -5.23
C ASP A 75 -0.34 29.61 -4.70
N ILE A 76 -0.39 28.60 -5.58
CA ILE A 76 -0.16 27.20 -5.20
C ILE A 76 1.26 26.96 -4.61
N ASN A 77 2.22 27.85 -4.88
CA ASN A 77 3.59 27.72 -4.39
C ASN A 77 3.70 27.95 -2.88
N ASN A 78 2.69 28.59 -2.28
CA ASN A 78 2.63 28.88 -0.84
C ASN A 78 1.52 28.08 -0.13
N PHE A 79 1.02 27.00 -0.75
CA PHE A 79 -0.03 26.16 -0.18
C PHE A 79 0.53 24.84 0.36
N GLY A 80 0.32 24.58 1.65
CA GLY A 80 0.78 23.37 2.32
C GLY A 80 2.26 23.40 2.71
N TYR A 81 2.83 22.22 2.98
CA TYR A 81 4.24 22.07 3.33
C TYR A 81 5.12 21.87 2.09
N ILE A 82 6.30 22.47 2.09
CA ILE A 82 7.31 22.24 1.05
C ILE A 82 8.05 20.93 1.37
N ILE A 83 7.91 19.94 0.49
CA ILE A 83 8.66 18.68 0.57
C ILE A 83 9.83 18.78 -0.41
N HIS A 84 11.06 18.94 0.10
CA HIS A 84 12.24 19.21 -0.72
C HIS A 84 12.64 18.05 -1.65
N ASP A 85 12.21 16.83 -1.35
CA ASP A 85 12.59 15.60 -2.05
C ASP A 85 11.39 14.94 -2.76
N SER A 86 10.63 15.74 -3.52
CA SER A 86 9.50 15.25 -4.31
C SER A 86 9.80 15.31 -5.80
N GLY A 87 9.72 14.16 -6.47
CA GLY A 87 9.82 14.07 -7.94
C GLY A 87 8.70 14.80 -8.70
N LEU A 88 7.69 15.31 -7.98
CA LEU A 88 6.58 16.11 -8.55
C LEU A 88 6.89 17.61 -8.62
N LEU A 89 8.02 18.08 -8.05
CA LEU A 89 8.43 19.47 -8.10
C LEU A 89 9.24 19.74 -9.39
N PRO A 90 8.77 20.63 -10.29
CA PRO A 90 9.39 20.83 -11.60
C PRO A 90 10.76 21.53 -11.56
N ASN A 91 11.21 22.06 -10.42
CA ASN A 91 12.37 22.94 -10.32
C ASN A 91 13.23 22.77 -9.05
N SER A 92 13.20 21.61 -8.40
CA SER A 92 14.18 21.27 -7.37
C SER A 92 15.57 21.36 -8.01
N ARG A 93 16.32 22.40 -7.68
CA ARG A 93 17.54 22.81 -8.40
C ARG A 93 18.49 21.63 -8.52
N ARG A 94 18.68 21.19 -9.76
CA ARG A 94 19.67 20.21 -10.19
C ARG A 94 21.06 20.75 -9.88
N SER A 95 21.59 20.42 -8.71
CA SER A 95 23.02 20.46 -8.47
C SER A 95 23.62 19.27 -9.20
N TYR A 96 24.40 19.59 -10.22
CA TYR A 96 25.11 18.69 -11.12
C TYR A 96 26.03 17.72 -10.36
N VAL A 97 25.54 16.55 -9.91
CA VAL A 97 26.40 15.39 -9.61
C VAL A 97 25.60 14.08 -9.76
N ASP A 98 26.13 13.19 -10.59
CA ASP A 98 25.98 11.74 -10.61
C ASP A 98 24.84 11.05 -11.39
N ARG A 99 25.24 9.95 -12.03
CA ARG A 99 24.57 9.11 -13.02
C ARG A 99 23.35 8.32 -12.50
N GLN A 100 22.88 8.60 -11.27
CA GLN A 100 21.63 8.10 -10.68
C GLN A 100 20.38 8.89 -11.15
N GLU A 101 20.55 9.94 -11.96
CA GLU A 101 19.53 10.92 -12.33
C GLU A 101 18.32 10.41 -13.15
N ILE A 102 18.35 9.20 -13.72
CA ILE A 102 17.18 8.62 -14.42
C ILE A 102 16.11 8.16 -13.41
N GLU A 103 16.52 7.82 -12.18
CA GLU A 103 15.59 7.43 -11.10
C GLU A 103 14.82 8.64 -10.53
N SER A 104 15.30 9.88 -10.70
CA SER A 104 14.69 11.08 -10.12
C SER A 104 13.29 11.44 -10.66
N ARG A 105 12.92 10.98 -11.87
CA ARG A 105 11.58 11.24 -12.43
C ARG A 105 10.48 10.38 -11.82
N TYR A 106 10.82 9.18 -11.36
CA TYR A 106 9.85 8.19 -10.92
C TYR A 106 10.01 7.94 -9.43
N THR A 107 8.95 8.15 -8.67
CA THR A 107 8.92 7.86 -7.24
C THR A 107 7.92 6.73 -6.96
N PRO A 108 8.22 5.47 -7.38
CA PRO A 108 7.31 4.36 -7.16
C PRO A 108 7.18 4.07 -5.67
N ILE A 109 5.95 3.80 -5.21
CA ILE A 109 5.68 3.34 -3.86
C ILE A 109 5.54 1.83 -3.92
N THR A 110 6.44 1.12 -3.24
CA THR A 110 6.39 -0.35 -3.15
C THR A 110 5.57 -0.78 -1.94
N PRO A 111 4.80 -1.87 -2.04
CA PRO A 111 4.06 -2.41 -0.91
C PRO A 111 5.02 -3.02 0.11
N THR A 112 4.73 -2.81 1.39
CA THR A 112 5.58 -3.18 2.53
C THR A 112 4.87 -3.99 3.60
N LEU A 113 3.55 -4.11 3.53
CA LEU A 113 2.74 -4.83 4.50
C LEU A 113 2.99 -6.35 4.45
N ASP A 114 3.03 -6.96 5.62
CA ASP A 114 3.28 -8.38 5.84
C ASP A 114 2.60 -8.83 7.15
N LEU A 115 1.91 -9.96 7.15
CA LEU A 115 1.22 -10.51 8.33
C LEU A 115 2.17 -11.18 9.33
N VAL A 116 3.45 -11.34 8.98
CA VAL A 116 4.51 -11.69 9.94
C VAL A 116 4.72 -10.55 10.95
N ASN A 117 4.45 -9.31 10.55
CA ASN A 117 4.57 -8.14 11.42
C ASN A 117 3.37 -8.02 12.38
N GLN A 118 3.54 -7.22 13.42
CA GLN A 118 2.50 -6.99 14.41
C GLN A 118 1.25 -6.36 13.79
N ILE A 119 0.11 -7.00 13.99
CA ILE A 119 -1.20 -6.40 13.69
C ILE A 119 -1.51 -5.37 14.78
N HIS A 120 -1.72 -4.11 14.37
CA HIS A 120 -2.00 -3.03 15.30
C HIS A 120 -3.45 -3.07 15.81
N SER A 121 -3.70 -2.48 16.97
CA SER A 121 -5.05 -2.26 17.48
C SER A 121 -5.89 -1.40 16.51
N PRO A 122 -7.22 -1.41 16.64
CA PRO A 122 -8.09 -0.53 15.86
C PRO A 122 -7.62 0.93 15.89
N ARG A 123 -7.88 1.67 14.80
CA ARG A 123 -7.51 3.08 14.71
C ARG A 123 -8.20 3.85 15.84
N SER A 124 -7.46 4.74 16.51
CA SER A 124 -8.04 5.60 17.53
C SER A 124 -9.12 6.51 16.94
N ASP A 125 -10.15 6.76 17.74
CA ASP A 125 -11.28 7.60 17.33
C ASP A 125 -10.82 9.02 16.95
N PRO A 126 -11.50 9.63 15.98
CA PRO A 126 -11.24 11.01 15.59
C PRO A 126 -11.48 11.97 16.76
N ARG A 127 -10.67 13.02 16.86
CA ARG A 127 -10.78 14.04 17.92
C ARG A 127 -11.33 15.35 17.37
N PRO A 128 -11.96 16.21 18.18
CA PRO A 128 -12.28 17.57 17.75
C PRO A 128 -11.03 18.29 17.22
N ALA A 129 -11.15 18.94 16.06
CA ALA A 129 -10.06 19.71 15.50
C ALA A 129 -9.78 20.96 16.35
N THR A 130 -8.50 21.26 16.58
CA THR A 130 -8.08 22.49 17.27
C THR A 130 -7.92 23.67 16.31
N THR A 131 -7.80 23.38 15.01
CA THR A 131 -7.66 24.36 13.93
C THR A 131 -8.88 24.26 13.03
N ASP A 132 -9.33 25.39 12.50
CA ASP A 132 -10.39 25.41 11.51
C ASP A 132 -9.95 24.70 10.23
N ILE A 133 -10.92 24.08 9.56
CA ILE A 133 -10.70 23.46 8.25
C ILE A 133 -10.18 24.50 7.27
N ASP A 134 -9.09 24.17 6.57
CA ASP A 134 -8.60 24.98 5.46
C ASP A 134 -9.68 25.17 4.38
N PRO A 135 -10.13 26.42 4.11
CA PRO A 135 -11.19 26.68 3.14
C PRO A 135 -10.88 26.18 1.73
N PHE A 136 -9.61 26.19 1.32
CA PHE A 136 -9.19 25.72 0.00
C PHE A 136 -9.28 24.20 -0.12
N SER A 137 -8.74 23.47 0.86
CA SER A 137 -8.86 22.02 0.97
C SER A 137 -10.32 21.58 1.01
N LYS A 138 -11.17 22.31 1.73
CA LYS A 138 -12.62 22.06 1.75
C LYS A 138 -13.26 22.24 0.39
N ARG A 139 -12.88 23.29 -0.35
CA ARG A 139 -13.41 23.51 -1.71
C ARG A 139 -12.96 22.40 -2.67
N ILE A 140 -11.69 22.00 -2.62
CA ILE A 140 -11.18 20.89 -3.45
C ILE A 140 -11.91 19.59 -3.11
N ALA A 141 -12.07 19.27 -1.82
CA ALA A 141 -12.79 18.08 -1.38
C ALA A 141 -14.24 18.07 -1.85
N PHE A 142 -14.91 19.23 -1.86
CA PHE A 142 -16.25 19.39 -2.41
C PHE A 142 -16.30 19.08 -3.93
N GLU A 143 -15.36 19.59 -4.72
CA GLU A 143 -15.28 19.31 -6.17
C GLU A 143 -14.97 17.82 -6.45
N MET A 144 -14.22 17.16 -5.58
CA MET A 144 -13.88 15.74 -5.71
C MET A 144 -14.97 14.79 -5.19
N ALA A 145 -16.04 15.30 -4.57
CA ALA A 145 -17.00 14.47 -3.84
C ALA A 145 -17.65 13.37 -4.70
N SER A 146 -18.03 13.67 -5.93
CA SER A 146 -18.62 12.68 -6.85
C SER A 146 -17.61 11.59 -7.24
N VAL A 147 -16.39 11.99 -7.61
CA VAL A 147 -15.31 11.06 -7.96
C VAL A 147 -15.02 10.10 -6.80
N MET A 148 -14.97 10.60 -5.56
CA MET A 148 -14.77 9.76 -4.39
C MET A 148 -15.95 8.82 -4.14
N TYR A 149 -17.19 9.31 -4.27
CA TYR A 149 -18.40 8.51 -4.08
C TYR A 149 -18.49 7.35 -5.09
N ASP A 150 -18.24 7.65 -6.36
CA ASP A 150 -18.24 6.65 -7.43
C ASP A 150 -17.11 5.64 -7.24
N THR A 151 -15.92 6.12 -6.86
CA THR A 151 -14.77 5.24 -6.55
C THR A 151 -15.09 4.32 -5.38
N GLN A 152 -15.65 4.83 -4.29
CA GLN A 152 -16.01 4.05 -3.10
C GLN A 152 -17.08 3.01 -3.42
N THR A 153 -18.02 3.32 -4.32
CA THR A 153 -19.11 2.39 -4.69
C THR A 153 -18.58 1.17 -5.44
N VAL A 154 -17.56 1.34 -6.27
CA VAL A 154 -16.95 0.23 -7.04
C VAL A 154 -15.90 -0.52 -6.22
N THR A 155 -15.04 0.21 -5.49
CA THR A 155 -13.88 -0.38 -4.79
C THR A 155 -14.19 -0.85 -3.37
N LEU A 156 -15.29 -0.36 -2.78
CA LEU A 156 -15.64 -0.55 -1.37
C LEU A 156 -14.59 -0.02 -0.38
N ALA A 157 -13.57 0.70 -0.85
CA ALA A 157 -12.55 1.29 -0.01
C ALA A 157 -13.09 2.52 0.73
N GLY A 158 -12.79 2.62 2.02
CA GLY A 158 -13.07 3.83 2.79
C GLY A 158 -12.10 4.95 2.41
N ILE A 159 -12.62 6.09 1.94
CA ILE A 159 -11.79 7.22 1.50
C ILE A 159 -12.06 8.44 2.38
N ARG A 160 -10.98 9.09 2.83
CA ARG A 160 -10.99 10.37 3.53
C ARG A 160 -9.94 11.29 2.91
N ILE A 161 -10.29 12.54 2.68
CA ILE A 161 -9.34 13.60 2.33
C ILE A 161 -9.12 14.44 3.59
N LEU A 162 -7.86 14.69 3.90
CA LEU A 162 -7.45 15.50 5.04
C LEU A 162 -6.75 16.76 4.54
N ASP A 163 -6.87 17.85 5.28
CA ASP A 163 -6.05 19.04 5.06
C ASP A 163 -4.63 18.88 5.63
N MET A 164 -3.81 19.91 5.46
CA MET A 164 -2.43 19.97 5.96
C MET A 164 -2.30 19.93 7.49
N ASN A 165 -3.40 20.08 8.23
CA ASN A 165 -3.45 19.96 9.68
C ASN A 165 -3.96 18.59 10.13
N GLY A 166 -4.22 17.67 9.19
CA GLY A 166 -4.80 16.36 9.46
C GLY A 166 -6.27 16.41 9.86
N VAL A 167 -6.99 17.46 9.48
CA VAL A 167 -8.44 17.59 9.67
C VAL A 167 -9.16 17.01 8.46
N VAL A 168 -10.18 16.18 8.69
CA VAL A 168 -10.97 15.56 7.62
C VAL A 168 -11.81 16.62 6.92
N VAL A 169 -11.58 16.81 5.62
CA VAL A 169 -12.28 17.78 4.78
C VAL A 169 -13.26 17.15 3.79
N GLY A 170 -13.13 15.84 3.55
CA GLY A 170 -14.01 15.08 2.67
C GLY A 170 -13.99 13.59 2.95
N GLY A 171 -15.07 12.91 2.59
CA GLY A 171 -15.32 11.50 2.91
C GLY A 171 -16.72 11.33 3.50
N LYS A 172 -17.11 10.09 3.78
CA LYS A 172 -18.47 9.77 4.27
C LYS A 172 -18.70 10.18 5.73
N GLU A 173 -17.66 10.15 6.56
CA GLU A 173 -17.76 10.29 8.02
C GLU A 173 -16.63 11.18 8.57
N GLU A 174 -16.78 11.61 9.81
CA GLU A 174 -15.74 12.32 10.59
C GLU A 174 -15.33 13.70 10.03
N SER A 175 -16.13 14.28 9.12
CA SER A 175 -15.88 15.62 8.56
C SER A 175 -15.74 16.68 9.66
N GLY A 176 -14.66 17.46 9.61
CA GLY A 176 -14.31 18.45 10.62
C GLY A 176 -13.61 17.91 11.86
N LEU A 177 -13.39 16.60 11.96
CA LEU A 177 -12.58 16.00 13.04
C LEU A 177 -11.12 15.83 12.61
N SER A 178 -10.23 15.76 13.60
CA SER A 178 -8.79 15.60 13.41
C SER A 178 -8.35 14.15 13.60
N LEU A 179 -7.58 13.69 12.62
CA LEU A 179 -6.83 12.43 12.64
C LEU A 179 -5.32 12.66 12.78
N ALA A 180 -4.86 13.90 13.01
CA ALA A 180 -3.42 14.23 13.09
C ALA A 180 -2.67 13.49 14.20
N HIS A 181 -3.38 13.00 15.21
CA HIS A 181 -2.82 12.21 16.30
C HIS A 181 -2.61 10.73 15.94
N VAL A 182 -3.19 10.26 14.82
CA VAL A 182 -3.06 8.88 14.34
C VAL A 182 -1.65 8.70 13.75
N PRO A 183 -0.87 7.67 14.15
CA PRO A 183 0.53 7.53 13.75
C PRO A 183 0.78 7.57 12.24
N GLU A 184 0.01 6.82 11.47
CA GLU A 184 0.13 6.76 10.01
C GLU A 184 -0.23 8.10 9.34
N VAL A 185 -1.19 8.85 9.89
CA VAL A 185 -1.54 10.18 9.39
C VAL A 185 -0.43 11.17 9.71
N LYS A 186 0.13 11.12 10.92
CA LYS A 186 1.25 11.95 11.34
C LYS A 186 2.48 11.73 10.44
N GLN A 187 2.78 10.48 10.11
CA GLN A 187 3.85 10.15 9.16
C GLN A 187 3.55 10.68 7.75
N ALA A 188 2.32 10.51 7.26
CA ALA A 188 1.89 11.05 5.96
C ALA A 188 2.01 12.58 5.89
N LEU A 189 1.63 13.29 6.96
CA LEU A 189 1.76 14.75 7.05
C LEU A 189 3.22 15.24 7.01
N SER A 190 4.18 14.38 7.39
CA SER A 190 5.62 14.66 7.26
C SER A 190 6.16 14.44 5.84
N GLY A 191 5.32 14.03 4.89
CA GLY A 191 5.70 13.78 3.50
C GLY A 191 6.11 12.34 3.18
N HIS A 192 5.95 11.40 4.11
CA HIS A 192 6.32 9.99 3.94
C HIS A 192 5.09 9.11 3.76
N TYR A 193 5.11 8.22 2.76
CA TYR A 193 4.07 7.19 2.64
C TYR A 193 3.95 6.36 3.92
N ALA A 194 2.73 6.04 4.33
CA ALA A 194 2.43 5.25 5.51
C ALA A 194 1.32 4.25 5.19
N SER A 195 1.51 3.03 5.68
CA SER A 195 0.61 1.88 5.48
C SER A 195 0.60 1.06 6.77
N MET A 196 -0.57 0.61 7.20
CA MET A 196 -0.74 -0.08 8.48
C MET A 196 -1.81 -1.17 8.36
N ILE A 197 -1.53 -2.35 8.94
CA ILE A 197 -2.55 -3.36 9.19
C ILE A 197 -3.08 -3.16 10.61
N ARG A 198 -4.40 -3.02 10.72
CA ARG A 198 -5.10 -2.88 12.00
C ARG A 198 -6.17 -3.95 12.14
N GLN A 199 -6.42 -4.37 13.38
CA GLN A 199 -7.55 -5.22 13.69
C GLN A 199 -8.85 -4.48 13.35
N ARG A 200 -9.73 -5.16 12.60
CA ARG A 200 -11.07 -4.66 12.32
C ARG A 200 -11.95 -4.86 13.55
N LEU A 201 -12.69 -3.82 13.92
CA LEU A 201 -13.87 -3.95 14.77
C LEU A 201 -15.02 -4.39 13.86
N SER A 202 -15.50 -5.61 14.07
CA SER A 202 -16.72 -6.09 13.43
C SER A 202 -17.89 -5.70 14.34
N ASP A 203 -18.90 -5.07 13.76
CA ASP A 203 -20.19 -4.79 14.42
C ASP A 203 -21.01 -6.07 14.62
#